data_AF-D7U8K4-F1
#
_entry.id   AF-D7U8K4-F1
#
_cell.length_a   1.000
_cell.length_b   1.000
_cell.length_c   1.000
_cell.angle_alpha   90.00
_cell.angle_beta   90.00
_cell.angle_gamma   90.00
#
_symmetry.space_group_name_H-M   'P 1'
#
loop_
_entity.id
_entity.type
_entity.pdbx_description
1 polymer ?
#
loop_
_entity_poly.entity_id
_entity_poly.type
_entity_poly.pdbx_seq_one_letter_code
_entity_poly.pdbx_strand_id
1 'polypeptide(L)'
;MIFARYLAYNNYTGSVPCTEMTNMVHSVSSDVISSMRVMMTEDSNNVVSNSFLLDDDLSIPFTVDDISKTMQQIKVFDIDPPPLIRENSGFSFLLPRAE
;
A
#
# COMPACT_ATOMS: atom_id res chain seq x y z
N MET A 1 -23.39 4.51 -59.84
CA MET A 1 -22.07 4.70 -59.19
C MET A 1 -22.13 5.36 -57.81
N ILE A 2 -23.09 6.27 -57.56
CA ILE A 2 -23.23 6.99 -56.27
C ILE A 2 -23.74 6.08 -55.14
N PHE A 3 -24.70 5.18 -55.41
CA PHE A 3 -25.22 4.24 -54.39
C PHE A 3 -24.17 3.25 -53.86
N ALA A 4 -23.23 2.80 -54.71
CA ALA A 4 -22.14 1.93 -54.29
C ALA A 4 -21.14 2.65 -53.35
N ARG A 5 -20.95 3.97 -53.50
CA ARG A 5 -20.12 4.77 -52.58
C ARG A 5 -20.80 4.97 -51.22
N TYR A 6 -22.12 5.12 -51.18
CA TYR A 6 -22.86 5.32 -49.93
C TYR A 6 -22.84 4.05 -49.05
N LEU A 7 -22.94 2.86 -49.65
CA LEU A 7 -22.85 1.60 -48.89
C LEU A 7 -21.42 1.29 -48.41
N ALA A 8 -20.39 1.72 -49.15
CA ALA A 8 -19.00 1.62 -48.72
C ALA A 8 -18.68 2.55 -47.53
N TYR A 9 -19.28 3.75 -47.49
CA TYR A 9 -19.09 4.72 -46.40
C TYR A 9 -19.77 4.29 -45.09
N ASN A 10 -20.87 3.53 -45.16
CA ASN A 10 -21.58 3.01 -43.98
C ASN A 10 -21.03 1.68 -43.43
N ASN A 11 -20.09 1.02 -44.15
CA ASN A 11 -19.41 -0.19 -43.68
C ASN A 11 -17.97 0.05 -43.20
N TYR A 12 -17.51 1.30 -43.17
CA TYR A 12 -16.20 1.64 -42.64
C TYR A 12 -16.29 1.94 -41.14
N THR A 13 -16.71 0.96 -40.35
CA THR A 13 -16.34 0.91 -38.93
C THR A 13 -14.89 0.43 -38.86
N GLY A 14 -13.98 1.26 -39.38
CA GLY A 14 -12.55 1.06 -39.26
C GLY A 14 -12.14 1.35 -37.83
N SER A 15 -12.36 0.40 -36.91
CA SER A 15 -11.44 0.28 -35.79
C SER A 15 -10.09 -0.04 -36.41
N VAL A 16 -9.18 0.93 -36.41
CA VAL A 16 -7.77 0.66 -36.67
C VAL A 16 -7.40 -0.50 -35.74
N PRO A 17 -7.08 -1.70 -36.25
CA PRO A 17 -6.61 -2.74 -35.37
C PRO A 17 -5.32 -2.21 -34.77
N CYS A 18 -5.26 -2.14 -33.44
CA CYS A 18 -4.05 -1.85 -32.69
C CYS A 18 -3.04 -3.01 -32.86
N THR A 19 -2.70 -3.38 -34.09
CA THR A 19 -1.71 -4.40 -34.41
C THR A 19 -0.40 -3.77 -34.90
N GLU A 20 -0.35 -2.45 -35.09
CA GLU A 20 0.87 -1.71 -35.44
C GLU A 20 1.40 -0.80 -34.31
N MET A 21 1.16 -1.18 -33.05
CA MET A 21 1.84 -0.58 -31.90
C MET A 21 2.55 -1.62 -31.03
N THR A 22 3.06 -2.70 -31.64
CA THR A 22 3.77 -3.78 -30.93
C THR A 22 5.29 -3.73 -31.11
N ASN A 23 5.84 -2.90 -32.02
CA ASN A 23 7.30 -2.78 -32.18
C ASN A 23 7.99 -1.86 -31.16
N MET A 24 7.33 -1.49 -30.07
CA MET A 24 7.98 -0.78 -28.96
C MET A 24 7.40 -1.10 -27.57
N VAL A 25 6.85 -2.29 -27.38
CA VAL A 25 6.52 -2.77 -26.02
C VAL A 25 7.02 -4.21 -25.92
N HIS A 26 8.02 -4.45 -25.06
CA HIS A 26 8.42 -5.80 -24.69
C HIS A 26 7.28 -6.44 -23.88
N SER A 27 6.27 -6.91 -24.60
CA SER A 27 5.06 -7.48 -24.01
C SER A 27 5.35 -8.89 -23.51
N VAL A 28 4.74 -9.23 -22.40
CA VAL A 28 4.71 -10.60 -21.90
C VAL A 28 3.85 -11.45 -22.86
N SER A 29 4.25 -12.70 -23.12
CA SER A 29 3.48 -13.65 -23.95
C SER A 29 2.16 -14.03 -23.28
N SER A 30 1.14 -14.33 -24.08
CA SER A 30 -0.16 -14.84 -23.61
C SER A 30 0.00 -16.09 -22.73
N ASP A 31 0.94 -16.97 -23.05
CA ASP A 31 1.20 -18.20 -22.29
C ASP A 31 1.72 -17.90 -20.88
N VAL A 32 2.59 -16.89 -20.75
CA VAL A 32 3.14 -16.47 -19.46
C VAL A 32 2.05 -15.82 -18.60
N ILE A 33 1.18 -15.00 -19.21
CA ILE A 33 0.02 -14.41 -18.51
C ILE A 33 -0.99 -15.50 -18.10
N SER A 34 -1.23 -16.49 -18.96
CA SER A 34 -2.11 -17.63 -18.67
C SER A 34 -1.57 -18.45 -17.50
N SER A 35 -0.27 -18.75 -17.51
CA SER A 35 0.42 -19.43 -16.41
C SER A 35 0.31 -18.66 -15.09
N MET A 36 0.57 -17.34 -15.11
CA MET A 36 0.44 -16.49 -13.92
C MET A 36 -0.98 -16.49 -13.34
N ARG A 37 -2.01 -16.46 -14.20
CA ARG A 37 -3.41 -16.55 -13.77
C ARG A 37 -3.70 -17.85 -13.05
N VAL A 38 -3.24 -18.98 -13.61
CA VAL A 38 -3.46 -20.33 -13.01
C VAL A 38 -2.82 -20.38 -11.62
N MET A 39 -1.56 -19.97 -11.50
CA MET A 39 -0.85 -19.96 -10.21
C MET A 39 -1.51 -19.07 -9.16
N MET A 40 -2.05 -17.90 -9.54
CA MET A 40 -2.75 -16.99 -8.62
C MET A 40 -4.10 -17.53 -8.13
N THR A 41 -4.70 -18.48 -8.85
CA THR A 41 -6.00 -19.06 -8.49
C THR A 41 -5.89 -20.41 -7.77
N GLU A 42 -4.76 -21.12 -7.89
CA GLU A 42 -4.57 -22.46 -7.31
C GLU A 42 -4.34 -22.45 -5.78
N ASP A 43 -3.71 -21.40 -5.25
CA ASP A 43 -3.46 -21.24 -3.81
C ASP A 43 -4.63 -20.62 -3.03
N SER A 44 -5.66 -20.10 -3.72
CA SER A 44 -6.76 -19.32 -3.13
C SER A 44 -7.98 -20.18 -2.79
N ASN A 45 -7.82 -21.13 -1.86
CA ASN A 45 -8.94 -21.87 -1.25
C ASN A 45 -9.53 -21.17 -0.01
N ASN A 46 -9.08 -19.95 0.31
CA ASN A 46 -9.57 -19.17 1.44
C ASN A 46 -10.24 -17.87 0.96
N VAL A 47 -11.55 -17.79 1.15
CA VAL A 47 -12.51 -16.85 0.54
C VAL A 47 -12.41 -15.41 1.12
N VAL A 48 -11.24 -14.95 1.54
CA VAL A 48 -11.05 -13.58 2.10
C VAL A 48 -10.05 -12.73 1.28
N SER A 49 -9.34 -13.30 0.31
CA SER A 49 -8.22 -12.63 -0.40
C SER A 49 -8.44 -12.43 -1.90
N ASN A 50 -9.67 -12.15 -2.35
CA ASN A 50 -9.97 -11.79 -3.76
C ASN A 50 -9.86 -10.28 -4.05
N SER A 51 -9.00 -9.55 -3.33
CA SER A 51 -8.82 -8.13 -3.57
C SER A 51 -7.51 -7.87 -4.30
N PHE A 52 -7.61 -7.29 -5.51
CA PHE A 52 -6.46 -6.72 -6.23
C PHE A 52 -5.92 -5.46 -5.53
N LEU A 53 -6.77 -4.80 -4.75
CA LEU A 53 -6.44 -3.63 -3.96
C LEU A 53 -6.19 -4.05 -2.51
N LEU A 54 -5.11 -3.55 -1.92
CA LEU A 54 -4.90 -3.69 -0.48
C LEU A 54 -5.95 -2.85 0.23
N ASP A 55 -6.56 -3.39 1.28
CA ASP A 55 -7.49 -2.61 2.10
C ASP A 55 -6.70 -1.58 2.94
N ASP A 56 -7.22 -0.35 3.03
CA ASP A 56 -6.58 0.75 3.77
C ASP A 56 -6.47 0.47 5.29
N ASP A 57 -7.20 -0.53 5.79
CA ASP A 57 -7.27 -0.91 7.20
C ASP A 57 -6.19 -1.94 7.60
N LEU A 58 -5.35 -2.40 6.68
CA LEU A 58 -4.28 -3.38 6.92
C LEU A 58 -3.04 -2.77 7.61
N SER A 59 -3.27 -1.83 8.54
CA SER A 59 -2.21 -1.37 9.42
C SER A 59 -1.68 -2.52 10.28
N ILE A 60 -0.36 -2.63 10.40
CA ILE A 60 0.25 -3.59 11.32
C ILE A 60 0.14 -2.99 12.73
N PRO A 61 -0.64 -3.60 13.65
CA PRO A 61 -0.75 -3.07 15.01
C PRO A 61 0.59 -3.22 15.73
N PHE A 62 1.04 -2.16 16.39
CA PHE A 62 2.22 -2.24 17.26
C PHE A 62 1.85 -2.88 18.60
N THR A 63 2.71 -3.75 19.12
CA THR A 63 2.55 -4.25 20.49
C THR A 63 3.26 -3.33 21.49
N VAL A 64 2.87 -3.43 22.77
CA VAL A 64 3.60 -2.77 23.86
C VAL A 64 5.04 -3.29 23.92
N ASP A 65 5.26 -4.56 23.61
CA ASP A 65 6.59 -5.16 23.56
C ASP A 65 7.45 -4.58 22.44
N ASP A 66 6.88 -4.29 21.27
CA ASP A 66 7.61 -3.66 20.15
C ASP A 66 8.05 -2.24 20.50
N ILE A 67 7.21 -1.50 21.22
CA ILE A 67 7.57 -0.20 21.79
C ILE A 67 8.69 -0.39 22.83
N SER A 68 8.53 -1.31 23.76
CA SER A 68 9.51 -1.50 24.83
C SER A 68 10.91 -1.90 24.33
N LYS A 69 11.00 -2.66 23.23
CA LYS A 69 12.27 -3.06 22.61
C LYS A 69 13.04 -1.89 21.99
N THR A 70 12.33 -0.86 21.54
CA THR A 70 12.93 0.30 20.85
C THR A 70 13.19 1.48 21.79
N MET A 71 12.60 1.47 22.99
CA MET A 71 12.78 2.51 24.01
C MET A 71 14.17 2.40 24.67
N GLN A 72 14.83 3.55 24.84
CA GLN A 72 16.04 3.63 25.67
C GLN A 72 15.67 3.53 27.15
N GLN A 73 16.43 2.74 27.91
CA GLN A 73 16.28 2.71 29.36
C GLN A 73 16.85 3.99 29.97
N ILE A 74 15.98 4.97 30.20
CA ILE A 74 16.34 6.21 30.88
C ILE A 74 15.86 6.12 32.33
N LYS A 75 16.76 6.37 33.28
CA LYS A 75 16.38 6.54 34.68
C LYS A 75 15.77 7.93 34.84
N VAL A 76 14.50 7.98 35.22
CA VAL A 76 13.76 9.25 35.38
C VAL A 76 14.46 10.20 36.36
N PHE A 77 15.14 9.65 37.39
CA PHE A 77 15.88 10.44 38.38
C PHE A 77 17.16 11.10 37.84
N ASP A 78 17.71 10.62 36.72
CA ASP A 78 18.92 11.20 36.11
C ASP A 78 18.59 12.38 35.18
N ILE A 79 17.30 12.68 35.00
CA ILE A 79 16.82 13.78 34.16
C ILE A 79 16.50 14.99 35.04
N ASP A 80 17.23 16.10 34.87
CA ASP A 80 16.85 17.37 35.51
C ASP A 80 15.62 17.96 34.81
N PRO A 81 14.48 18.15 35.50
CA PRO A 81 13.29 18.71 34.90
C PRO A 81 13.50 20.19 34.54
N PRO A 82 12.89 20.68 33.43
CA PRO A 82 12.95 22.08 33.06
C PRO A 82 12.46 23.03 34.17
N PRO A 83 12.94 24.30 34.22
CA PRO A 83 12.59 25.26 35.29
C PRO A 83 11.09 25.43 35.50
N LEU A 84 10.30 25.47 34.42
CA LEU A 84 8.84 25.61 34.47
C LEU A 84 8.15 24.48 35.24
N ILE A 85 8.72 23.27 35.21
CA ILE A 85 8.21 22.11 35.96
C ILE A 85 8.70 22.17 37.41
N ARG A 86 9.95 22.58 37.64
CA ARG A 86 10.53 22.73 39.00
C ARG A 86 9.82 23.77 39.85
N GLU A 87 9.41 24.87 39.25
CA GLU A 87 8.77 26.00 39.95
C GLU A 87 7.28 25.77 40.23
N ASN A 88 6.68 24.76 39.60
CA ASN A 88 5.26 24.44 39.78
C ASN A 88 5.08 23.31 40.81
N SER A 89 4.52 23.66 41.96
CA SER A 89 4.29 22.74 43.09
C SER A 89 3.39 21.55 42.75
N GLY A 90 2.59 21.63 41.68
CA GLY A 90 1.80 20.49 41.18
C GLY A 90 2.66 19.34 40.64
N PHE A 91 3.94 19.58 40.34
CA PHE A 91 4.86 18.58 39.79
C PHE A 91 5.95 18.13 40.77
N SER A 92 5.82 18.42 42.07
CA SER A 92 6.82 18.00 43.06
C SER A 92 7.06 16.48 43.12
N PHE A 93 6.13 15.66 42.60
CA PHE A 93 6.30 14.20 42.50
C PHE A 93 7.35 13.74 41.47
N LEU A 94 7.74 14.62 40.54
CA LEU A 94 8.79 14.36 39.55
C LEU A 94 10.19 14.66 40.10
N LEU A 95 10.29 15.38 41.22
CA LEU A 95 11.58 15.72 41.84
C LEU A 95 12.09 14.53 42.66
N PRO A 96 13.41 14.26 42.68
CA PRO A 96 13.99 13.25 43.57
C PRO A 96 13.58 13.52 45.02
N ARG A 97 12.98 12.53 45.70
CA ARG A 97 12.80 12.60 47.15
C ARG A 97 14.17 12.47 47.81
N ALA A 98 14.54 13.43 48.64
CA ALA A 98 15.58 13.21 49.63
C ALA A 98 15.06 12.14 50.60
N GLU A 99 15.75 11.01 50.70
CA GLU A 99 15.61 10.09 51.83
C GLU A 99 16.21 10.70 53.10
#